data_AF-A0A318R159-F1
#
_entry.id   AF-A0A318R159-F1
#
_cell.length_a   1.000
_cell.length_b   1.000
_cell.length_c   1.000
_cell.angle_alpha   90.00
_cell.angle_beta   90.00
_cell.angle_gamma   90.00
#
_symmetry.space_group_name_H-M   'P 1'
#
loop_
_entity.id
_entity.type
_entity.pdbx_description
1 polymer ?
#
loop_
_entity_poly.entity_id
_entity_poly.type
_entity_poly.pdbx_seq_one_letter_code
_entity_poly.pdbx_strand_id
1 'polypeptide(L)'
;MCFNGDYSVNIYSLKKIKFLFIFLIYLFLPFKPLSAFESIDYLVIDMLVRSCHRDIESCNEALIKINNYQKYAAMNKKFSCQTRLLGLEANLIMIINSNFKINDTKDIIQAVKKYC
;
A
#
# COMPACT_ATOMS: atom_id res chain seq x y z
N MET A 1 -12.63 -14.74 -66.40
CA MET A 1 -13.56 -14.28 -65.35
C MET A 1 -13.95 -15.50 -64.52
N CYS A 2 -13.76 -15.61 -63.21
CA CYS A 2 -13.18 -14.76 -62.17
C CYS A 2 -12.48 -15.67 -61.13
N PHE A 3 -11.52 -15.08 -60.44
CA PHE A 3 -10.65 -15.65 -59.40
C PHE A 3 -11.43 -16.19 -58.20
N ASN A 4 -11.17 -17.45 -57.81
CA ASN A 4 -11.55 -18.01 -56.51
C ASN A 4 -10.36 -18.80 -55.96
N GLY A 5 -9.57 -18.19 -55.07
CA GLY A 5 -8.41 -18.88 -54.49
C GLY A 5 -7.66 -18.25 -53.32
N ASP A 6 -7.93 -16.99 -52.93
CA ASP A 6 -7.01 -16.26 -52.03
C ASP A 6 -7.64 -15.68 -50.74
N TYR A 7 -8.82 -16.14 -50.32
CA TYR A 7 -9.50 -15.56 -49.14
C TYR A 7 -9.25 -16.31 -47.82
N SER A 8 -8.71 -17.53 -47.84
CA SER A 8 -8.54 -18.33 -46.61
C SER A 8 -7.23 -18.01 -45.88
N VAL A 9 -6.13 -17.74 -46.59
CA VAL A 9 -4.80 -17.54 -45.97
C VAL A 9 -4.72 -16.25 -45.15
N ASN A 10 -5.47 -15.22 -45.55
CA ASN A 10 -5.39 -13.89 -44.94
C ASN A 10 -6.05 -13.82 -43.53
N ILE A 11 -7.11 -14.59 -43.29
CA ILE A 11 -7.85 -14.58 -42.01
C ILE A 11 -7.00 -15.19 -40.88
N TYR A 12 -6.21 -16.22 -41.18
CA TYR A 12 -5.34 -16.87 -40.19
C TYR A 12 -4.15 -15.98 -39.80
N SER A 13 -3.53 -15.30 -40.77
CA SER A 13 -2.43 -14.35 -40.50
C SER A 13 -2.90 -13.15 -39.66
N LEU A 14 -4.08 -12.59 -39.94
CA LEU A 14 -4.65 -11.49 -39.17
C LEU A 14 -4.96 -11.87 -37.71
N LYS A 15 -5.45 -13.10 -37.46
CA LYS A 15 -5.68 -13.61 -36.10
C LYS A 15 -4.37 -13.75 -35.31
N LYS A 16 -3.31 -14.26 -35.96
CA LYS A 16 -2.00 -14.47 -35.32
C LYS A 16 -1.33 -13.15 -34.92
N ILE A 17 -1.45 -12.11 -35.75
CA ILE A 17 -0.93 -10.76 -35.47
C ILE A 17 -1.69 -10.13 -34.29
N LYS A 18 -3.02 -10.24 -34.24
CA LYS A 18 -3.82 -9.74 -33.10
C LYS A 18 -3.41 -10.41 -31.78
N PHE A 19 -3.14 -11.71 -31.81
CA PHE A 19 -2.72 -12.45 -30.61
C PHE A 19 -1.34 -12.00 -30.11
N LEU A 20 -0.40 -11.77 -31.03
CA LEU A 20 0.94 -11.26 -30.71
C LEU A 20 0.89 -9.87 -30.08
N PHE A 21 0.01 -8.99 -30.59
CA PHE A 21 -0.20 -7.65 -30.04
C PHE A 21 -0.79 -7.67 -28.64
N ILE A 22 -1.78 -8.53 -28.38
CA ILE A 22 -2.36 -8.69 -27.04
C ILE A 22 -1.28 -9.21 -26.07
N PHE A 23 -0.50 -10.20 -26.49
CA PHE A 23 0.59 -10.74 -25.67
C PHE A 23 1.66 -9.69 -25.36
N LEU A 24 2.04 -8.86 -26.33
CA LEU A 24 2.98 -7.75 -26.14
C LEU A 24 2.43 -6.68 -25.19
N ILE A 25 1.14 -6.35 -25.29
CA ILE A 25 0.50 -5.42 -24.33
C ILE A 25 0.55 -6.00 -22.91
N TYR A 26 0.33 -7.30 -22.73
CA TYR A 26 0.48 -7.96 -21.43
C TYR A 26 1.93 -7.99 -20.92
N LEU A 27 2.91 -8.12 -21.81
CA LEU A 27 4.34 -8.17 -21.45
C LEU A 27 4.93 -6.79 -21.13
N PHE A 28 4.37 -5.73 -21.74
CA PHE A 28 4.75 -4.33 -21.51
C PHE A 28 3.80 -3.58 -20.57
N LEU A 29 2.71 -4.20 -20.13
CA LEU A 29 1.98 -3.69 -18.97
C LEU A 29 2.98 -3.70 -17.82
N PRO A 30 3.29 -2.55 -17.21
CA PRO A 30 4.04 -2.57 -15.98
C PRO A 30 3.15 -3.31 -15.00
N PHE A 31 3.45 -4.58 -14.75
CA PHE A 31 3.15 -5.24 -13.49
C PHE A 31 3.90 -4.44 -12.44
N LYS A 32 3.37 -3.25 -12.11
CA LYS A 32 3.62 -2.62 -10.84
C LYS A 32 3.33 -3.73 -9.85
N PRO A 33 4.24 -4.08 -8.94
CA PRO A 33 3.85 -4.85 -7.79
C PRO A 33 2.91 -3.98 -6.95
N LEU A 34 1.63 -3.90 -7.35
CA LEU A 34 0.55 -3.49 -6.49
C LEU A 34 0.32 -4.70 -5.57
N SER A 35 0.84 -4.61 -4.34
CA SER A 35 0.81 -5.64 -3.30
C SER A 35 1.75 -6.83 -3.56
N ALA A 36 2.53 -7.34 -2.62
CA ALA A 36 2.52 -7.19 -1.18
C ALA A 36 3.94 -7.46 -0.66
N PHE A 37 4.76 -6.42 -0.52
CA PHE A 37 5.57 -6.37 0.69
C PHE A 37 4.63 -5.71 1.68
N GLU A 38 3.92 -6.49 2.50
CA GLU A 38 3.56 -5.96 3.80
C GLU A 38 4.90 -5.55 4.41
N SER A 39 5.16 -4.23 4.43
CA SER A 39 6.31 -3.72 5.14
C SER A 39 6.15 -4.26 6.56
N ILE A 40 7.14 -5.03 7.03
CA ILE A 40 7.15 -5.56 8.40
C ILE A 40 6.81 -4.44 9.40
N ASP A 41 7.21 -3.21 9.05
CA ASP A 41 6.87 -1.95 9.70
C ASP A 41 5.36 -1.74 9.93
N TYR A 42 4.49 -2.03 8.95
CA TYR A 42 3.03 -1.87 9.10
C TYR A 42 2.45 -2.80 10.18
N LEU A 43 2.83 -4.07 10.18
CA LEU A 43 2.34 -5.03 11.18
C LEU A 43 2.79 -4.65 12.58
N VAL A 44 4.02 -4.17 12.72
CA VAL A 44 4.52 -3.63 13.99
C VAL A 44 3.70 -2.42 14.42
N ILE A 45 3.43 -1.48 13.51
CA ILE A 45 2.63 -0.29 13.83
C ILE A 45 1.20 -0.66 14.25
N ASP A 46 0.53 -1.61 13.57
CA ASP A 46 -0.81 -2.08 13.98
C ASP A 46 -0.80 -2.69 15.38
N MET A 47 0.23 -3.50 15.71
CA MET A 47 0.40 -4.04 17.06
C MET A 47 0.59 -2.94 18.11
N LEU A 48 1.38 -1.90 17.81
CA LEU A 48 1.61 -0.78 18.72
C LEU A 48 0.31 0.01 18.97
N VAL A 49 -0.49 0.25 17.93
CA VAL A 49 -1.78 0.91 18.08
C VAL A 49 -2.72 0.09 18.96
N ARG A 50 -2.82 -1.22 18.72
CA ARG A 50 -3.64 -2.12 19.57
C ARG A 50 -3.15 -2.15 21.01
N SER A 51 -1.83 -2.12 21.23
CA SER A 51 -1.24 -2.07 22.56
C SER A 51 -1.59 -0.77 23.28
N CYS A 52 -1.58 0.36 22.57
CA CYS A 52 -1.96 1.65 23.14
C CYS A 52 -3.40 1.67 23.66
N HIS A 53 -4.31 0.93 23.03
CA HIS A 53 -5.70 0.83 23.49
C HIS A 53 -5.90 -0.06 24.73
N ARG A 54 -4.89 -0.82 25.19
CA ARG A 54 -5.02 -1.66 26.39
C ARG A 54 -4.92 -0.85 27.67
N ASP A 55 -3.88 -0.03 27.78
CA ASP A 55 -3.56 0.74 28.97
C ASP A 55 -2.58 1.89 28.65
N ILE A 56 -2.49 2.85 29.56
CA ILE A 56 -1.69 4.08 29.39
C ILE A 56 -0.19 3.77 29.27
N GLU A 57 0.31 2.78 30.02
CA GLU A 57 1.74 2.43 30.03
C GLU A 57 2.15 1.83 28.67
N SER A 58 1.38 0.86 28.19
CA SER A 58 1.49 0.28 26.84
C SER A 58 1.38 1.35 25.75
N CYS A 59 0.53 2.37 25.93
CA CYS A 59 0.41 3.45 24.96
C CYS A 59 1.64 4.37 24.95
N ASN A 60 2.18 4.72 26.11
CA ASN A 60 3.40 5.52 26.19
C ASN A 60 4.57 4.80 25.51
N GLU A 61 4.71 3.48 25.69
CA GLU A 61 5.69 2.70 24.95
C GLU A 61 5.45 2.72 23.43
N ALA A 62 4.19 2.60 23.01
CA ALA A 62 3.81 2.63 21.60
C ALA A 62 4.17 3.99 20.96
N LEU A 63 3.92 5.10 21.65
CA LEU A 63 4.28 6.45 21.21
C LEU A 63 5.79 6.60 21.02
N ILE A 64 6.60 6.11 21.97
CA ILE A 64 8.07 6.14 21.86
C ILE A 64 8.53 5.37 20.63
N LYS A 65 7.98 4.18 20.40
CA LYS A 65 8.34 3.34 19.24
C LYS A 65 7.93 4.01 17.92
N ILE A 66 6.73 4.59 17.85
CA ILE A 66 6.25 5.33 16.67
C ILE A 66 7.12 6.54 16.35
N ASN A 67 7.55 7.30 17.36
CA ASN A 67 8.49 8.41 17.19
C ASN A 67 9.84 7.93 16.63
N ASN A 68 10.34 6.77 17.08
CA ASN A 68 11.55 6.19 16.49
C ASN A 68 11.35 5.82 15.01
N TYR A 69 10.18 5.29 14.63
CA TYR A 69 9.84 5.05 13.23
C TYR A 69 9.77 6.35 12.41
N GLN A 70 9.25 7.44 12.98
CA GLN A 70 9.24 8.75 12.32
C GLN A 70 10.66 9.26 12.05
N LYS A 71 11.55 9.18 13.04
CA LYS A 71 12.96 9.57 12.89
C LYS A 71 13.65 8.75 11.81
N TYR A 72 13.41 7.44 11.79
CA TYR A 72 13.94 6.56 10.75
C TYR A 72 13.38 6.92 9.35
N ALA A 73 12.07 7.17 9.24
CA ALA A 73 11.46 7.60 7.98
C ALA A 73 12.04 8.94 7.49
N ALA A 74 12.29 9.89 8.40
CA ALA A 74 12.92 11.18 8.09
C ALA A 74 14.35 11.00 7.56
N MET A 75 15.17 10.18 8.24
CA MET A 75 16.54 9.87 7.80
C MET A 75 16.59 9.24 6.41
N ASN A 76 15.60 8.41 6.08
CA ASN A 76 15.49 7.74 4.78
C ASN A 76 14.74 8.58 3.73
N LYS A 77 14.47 9.87 3.99
CA LYS A 77 13.73 10.80 3.10
C LYS A 77 12.33 10.30 2.72
N LYS A 78 11.72 9.42 3.54
CA LYS A 78 10.35 8.92 3.38
C LYS A 78 9.35 9.88 4.02
N PHE A 79 9.29 11.12 3.52
CA PHE A 79 8.47 12.19 4.11
C PHE A 79 6.98 11.84 4.20
N SER A 80 6.42 11.14 3.20
CA SER A 80 5.03 10.70 3.25
C SER A 80 4.74 9.74 4.41
N CYS A 81 5.65 8.78 4.67
CA CYS A 81 5.53 7.88 5.82
C CYS A 81 5.64 8.64 7.13
N GLN A 82 6.64 9.52 7.25
CA GLN A 82 6.84 10.37 8.43
C GLN A 82 5.58 11.21 8.76
N THR A 83 4.98 11.89 7.78
CA THR A 83 3.77 12.69 7.99
C THR A 83 2.57 11.83 8.43
N ARG A 84 2.42 10.61 7.90
CA ARG A 84 1.34 9.69 8.33
C ARG A 84 1.57 9.18 9.75
N LEU A 85 2.81 8.87 10.10
CA LEU A 85 3.18 8.48 11.46
C LEU A 85 2.99 9.63 12.47
N LEU A 86 3.21 10.89 12.07
CA LEU A 86 2.89 12.07 12.89
C LEU A 86 1.39 12.18 13.15
N GLY A 87 0.57 11.99 12.12
CA GLY A 87 -0.89 11.92 12.28
C GLY A 87 -1.34 10.78 13.18
N LEU A 88 -0.67 9.62 13.10
CA LEU A 88 -0.94 8.49 13.97
C LEU A 88 -0.60 8.79 15.43
N GLU A 89 0.57 9.36 15.69
CA GLU A 89 1.01 9.75 17.04
C GLU A 89 0.02 10.72 17.70
N ALA A 90 -0.41 11.75 16.97
CA ALA A 90 -1.42 12.70 17.46
C ALA A 90 -2.74 12.02 17.84
N ASN A 91 -3.22 11.07 17.02
CA ASN A 91 -4.42 10.31 17.33
C ASN A 91 -4.26 9.44 18.58
N LEU A 92 -3.11 8.77 18.76
CA LEU A 92 -2.84 7.97 19.96
C LEU A 92 -2.78 8.84 21.22
N ILE A 93 -2.20 10.04 21.14
CA ILE A 93 -2.23 11.02 22.24
C ILE A 93 -3.67 11.45 22.55
N MET A 94 -4.51 11.65 21.53
CA MET A 94 -5.92 11.95 21.73
C MET A 94 -6.68 10.80 22.40
N ILE A 95 -6.37 9.55 22.05
CA ILE A 95 -6.96 8.35 22.68
C ILE A 95 -6.61 8.25 24.18
N ILE A 96 -5.41 8.67 24.58
CA ILE A 96 -5.05 8.72 26.01
C ILE A 96 -5.82 9.83 26.74
N ASN A 97 -5.95 11.00 26.11
CA ASN A 97 -6.49 12.20 26.75
C ASN A 97 -8.02 12.36 26.65
N SER A 98 -8.67 11.56 25.81
CA SER A 98 -10.11 11.57 25.59
C SER A 98 -10.60 10.15 25.32
N ASN A 99 -11.86 9.82 25.67
CA ASN A 99 -12.49 8.52 25.38
C ASN A 99 -12.73 8.30 23.86
N PHE A 100 -11.70 8.51 23.04
CA PHE A 100 -11.72 8.43 21.59
C PHE A 100 -11.86 6.97 21.14
N LYS A 101 -12.68 6.70 20.13
CA LYS A 101 -13.04 5.34 19.73
C LYS A 101 -11.99 4.76 18.78
N ILE A 102 -11.66 3.48 18.96
CA ILE A 102 -10.75 2.68 18.10
C ILE A 102 -11.01 2.81 16.59
N ASN A 103 -12.26 3.04 16.19
CA ASN A 103 -12.62 3.12 14.77
C ASN A 103 -11.98 4.34 14.08
N ASP A 104 -11.68 5.41 14.81
CA ASP A 104 -11.06 6.61 14.23
C ASP A 104 -9.56 6.41 13.93
N THR A 105 -8.95 5.38 14.51
CA THR A 105 -7.54 5.03 14.28
C THR A 105 -7.35 4.14 13.03
N LYS A 106 -8.41 3.42 12.60
CA LYS A 106 -8.33 2.47 11.47
C LYS A 106 -7.95 3.16 10.16
N ASP A 107 -8.51 4.33 9.89
CA ASP A 107 -8.25 5.08 8.66
C ASP A 107 -6.79 5.55 8.59
N ILE A 108 -6.19 5.91 9.73
CA ILE A 108 -4.78 6.28 9.79
C ILE A 108 -3.88 5.05 9.65
N ILE A 109 -4.23 3.92 10.25
CA ILE A 109 -3.49 2.66 10.07
C ILE A 109 -3.47 2.25 8.59
N GLN A 110 -4.61 2.34 7.89
CA GLN A 110 -4.66 2.08 6.44
C GLN A 110 -3.83 3.08 5.64
N ALA A 111 -3.82 4.35 6.03
CA ALA A 111 -2.96 5.35 5.40
C ALA A 111 -1.48 5.02 5.63
N VAL A 112 -1.09 4.62 6.84
CA VAL A 112 0.28 4.16 7.14
C VAL A 112 0.63 2.97 6.24
N LYS A 113 -0.23 1.94 6.11
CA LYS A 113 -0.02 0.79 5.20
C LYS A 113 0.32 1.17 3.76
N LYS A 114 -0.23 2.29 3.30
CA LYS A 114 -0.12 2.73 1.90
C LYS A 114 1.15 3.56 1.65
N TYR A 115 1.61 4.29 2.65
CA TYR A 115 2.67 5.29 2.51
C TYR A 115 3.97 4.93 3.26
N CYS A 116 3.91 3.88 4.08
CA CYS A 116 5.00 3.13 4.73
C CYS A 116 5.30 1.68 4.18
#